data_AF-A0A0N1LU55-F1
#
_entry.id   AF-A0A0N1LU55-F1
#
_cell.length_a   1.000
_cell.length_b   1.000
_cell.length_c   1.000
_cell.angle_alpha   90.00
_cell.angle_beta   90.00
_cell.angle_gamma   90.00
#
_symmetry.space_group_name_H-M   'P 1'
#
loop_
_entity.id
_entity.type
_entity.pdbx_description
1 polymer ?
#
loop_
_entity_poly.entity_id
_entity_poly.type
_entity_poly.pdbx_seq_one_letter_code
_entity_poly.pdbx_strand_id
1 'polypeptide(L)'
;MSKDTNTSRRTMTIATKKAIRRAELRRIVPLADTTIYELEQRGEFPRRFYLTARCVVWDLTEVEEWIDQRRRASEASLIKRAPLPDVRQRKTRPVRQ
;
A
#
# COMPACT_ATOMS: atom_id res chain seq x y z
N MET A 1 12.47 38.46 37.57
CA MET A 1 13.03 37.08 37.58
C MET A 1 12.05 36.16 36.88
N SER A 2 12.26 35.90 35.59
CA SER A 2 11.47 34.96 34.80
C SER A 2 11.74 33.52 35.23
N LYS A 3 10.68 32.76 35.47
CA LYS A 3 10.72 31.29 35.46
C LYS A 3 9.63 30.80 34.52
N ASP A 4 9.84 31.04 33.23
CA ASP A 4 9.12 30.34 32.18
C ASP A 4 9.70 28.95 32.06
N THR A 5 9.20 28.02 32.86
CA THR A 5 9.35 26.59 32.61
C THR A 5 7.97 25.99 32.42
N ASN A 6 7.29 26.41 31.34
CA ASN A 6 6.10 25.72 30.86
C ASN A 6 6.54 24.40 30.23
N THR A 7 6.60 23.39 31.09
CA THR A 7 6.62 21.96 30.79
C THR A 7 5.92 21.67 29.46
N SER A 8 6.72 21.23 28.49
CA SER A 8 6.27 20.80 27.16
C SER A 8 5.29 19.64 27.31
N ARG A 9 3.99 19.96 27.46
CA ARG A 9 2.91 18.99 27.38
C ARG A 9 2.86 18.52 25.92
N ARG A 10 3.67 17.50 25.61
CA ARG A 10 3.49 16.66 24.43
C ARG A 10 2.08 16.10 24.52
N THR A 11 1.14 16.78 23.88
CA THR A 11 -0.16 16.22 23.58
C THR A 11 0.14 15.12 22.57
N MET A 12 0.29 13.89 23.05
CA MET A 12 0.21 12.73 22.20
C MET A 12 -1.25 12.66 21.73
N THR A 13 -1.55 13.36 20.63
CA THR A 13 -2.72 13.06 19.83
C THR A 13 -2.60 11.60 19.45
N ILE A 14 -3.33 10.73 20.15
CA ILE A 14 -3.59 9.38 19.70
C ILE A 14 -4.40 9.56 18.43
N ALA A 15 -3.71 9.70 17.30
CA ALA A 15 -4.34 9.72 15.99
C ALA A 15 -5.14 8.42 15.93
N THR A 16 -6.47 8.56 15.91
CA THR A 16 -7.37 7.41 15.83
C THR A 16 -7.07 6.70 14.53
N LYS A 17 -6.29 5.62 14.64
CA LYS A 17 -5.90 4.78 13.51
C LYS A 17 -7.17 4.29 12.84
N LYS A 18 -7.43 4.79 11.64
CA LYS A 18 -8.64 4.47 10.89
C LYS A 18 -8.49 3.05 10.36
N ALA A 19 -9.38 2.15 10.82
CA ALA A 19 -9.43 0.79 10.32
C ALA A 19 -10.34 0.71 9.09
N ILE A 20 -9.80 0.26 7.96
CA ILE A 20 -10.54 0.10 6.71
C ILE A 20 -10.89 -1.37 6.46
N ARG A 21 -12.08 -1.59 5.92
CA ARG A 21 -12.55 -2.93 5.49
C ARG A 21 -12.26 -3.16 4.01
N ARG A 22 -12.39 -4.41 3.56
CA ARG A 22 -12.07 -4.84 2.19
C ARG A 22 -12.70 -3.98 1.08
N ALA A 23 -13.98 -3.60 1.24
CA ALA A 23 -14.68 -2.79 0.25
C ALA A 23 -14.06 -1.39 0.08
N GLU A 24 -13.60 -0.79 1.18
CA GLU A 24 -12.92 0.49 1.17
C GLU A 24 -11.47 0.36 0.70
N LEU A 25 -10.78 -0.68 1.16
CA LEU A 25 -9.43 -1.00 0.71
C LEU A 25 -9.35 -1.10 -0.82
N ARG A 26 -10.31 -1.75 -1.46
CA ARG A 26 -10.35 -1.91 -2.92
C ARG A 26 -10.60 -0.60 -3.69
N ARG A 27 -11.15 0.43 -3.04
CA ARG A 27 -11.28 1.78 -3.63
C ARG A 27 -9.94 2.50 -3.64
N ILE A 28 -9.11 2.26 -2.63
CA ILE A 28 -7.81 2.91 -2.46
C ILE A 28 -6.73 2.14 -3.24
N VAL A 29 -6.68 0.83 -3.05
CA VAL A 29 -5.75 -0.09 -3.68
C VAL A 29 -6.52 -0.91 -4.72
N PRO A 30 -6.45 -0.56 -6.02
CA PRO A 30 -7.17 -1.25 -7.08
C PRO A 30 -6.48 -2.58 -7.47
N LEU A 31 -6.12 -3.39 -6.48
CA LEU A 31 -5.59 -4.75 -6.66
C LEU A 31 -6.66 -5.79 -6.37
N ALA A 32 -6.50 -6.97 -6.98
CA ALA A 32 -7.35 -8.12 -6.68
C ALA A 32 -7.06 -8.65 -5.27
N ASP A 33 -8.07 -9.22 -4.61
CA ASP A 33 -7.94 -9.77 -3.26
C ASP A 33 -6.88 -10.89 -3.19
N THR A 34 -6.75 -11.67 -4.26
CA THR A 34 -5.72 -12.72 -4.39
C THR A 34 -4.32 -12.12 -4.41
N THR A 35 -4.12 -11.03 -5.15
CA THR A 35 -2.84 -10.31 -5.19
C THR A 35 -2.51 -9.71 -3.83
N ILE A 36 -3.50 -9.14 -3.13
CA ILE A 36 -3.29 -8.62 -1.77
C ILE A 36 -2.84 -9.75 -0.83
N TYR A 37 -3.47 -10.92 -0.91
CA TYR A 37 -3.08 -12.09 -0.13
C TYR A 37 -1.65 -12.56 -0.47
N GLU A 38 -1.30 -12.64 -1.75
CA GLU A 38 0.06 -13.00 -2.18
C GLU A 38 1.12 -12.02 -1.68
N LEU A 39 0.83 -10.71 -1.72
CA LEU A 39 1.71 -9.68 -1.20
C LEU A 39 1.82 -9.74 0.33
N GLU A 40 0.72 -10.05 1.04
CA GLU A 40 0.74 -10.29 2.49
C GLU A 40 1.61 -11.50 2.83
N GLN A 41 1.49 -12.61 2.10
CA GLN A 41 2.34 -13.80 2.28
C GLN A 41 3.82 -13.51 2.03
N ARG A 42 4.12 -12.61 1.08
CA ARG A 42 5.50 -12.14 0.82
C ARG A 42 6.00 -11.12 1.84
N GLY A 43 5.15 -10.65 2.76
CA GLY A 43 5.48 -9.58 3.70
C GLY A 43 5.62 -8.20 3.04
N GLU A 44 5.15 -8.06 1.80
CA GLU A 44 5.22 -6.81 1.03
C GLU A 44 4.00 -5.93 1.20
N PHE A 45 2.97 -6.36 1.95
CA PHE A 45 1.73 -5.62 2.19
C PHE A 45 1.47 -5.47 3.69
N PRO A 46 0.82 -4.39 4.14
CA PRO A 46 0.44 -4.21 5.55
C PRO A 46 -0.29 -5.42 6.13
N ARG A 47 0.09 -5.80 7.35
CA ARG A 47 -0.44 -6.99 8.00
C ARG A 47 -1.90 -6.75 8.40
N ARG A 48 -2.78 -7.68 8.03
CA ARG A 48 -4.17 -7.63 8.48
C ARG A 48 -4.29 -7.93 9.97
N PHE A 49 -5.27 -7.33 10.62
CA PHE A 49 -5.64 -7.68 11.98
C PHE A 49 -7.15 -7.90 12.10
N TYR A 50 -7.54 -8.60 13.16
CA TYR A 50 -8.92 -9.01 13.39
C TYR A 50 -9.51 -8.16 14.51
N LEU A 51 -10.59 -7.44 14.24
CA LEU A 51 -11.41 -6.83 15.29
C LEU A 51 -12.28 -7.89 15.99
N THR A 52 -12.75 -8.87 15.21
CA THR A 52 -13.53 -10.03 15.67
C THR A 52 -13.20 -11.24 14.79
N ALA A 53 -13.71 -12.43 15.13
CA ALA A 53 -13.44 -13.68 14.41
C ALA A 53 -13.70 -13.62 12.88
N ARG A 54 -14.58 -12.72 12.41
CA ARG A 54 -14.92 -12.55 10.99
C ARG A 54 -14.60 -11.16 10.44
N CYS A 55 -14.14 -10.23 11.29
CA CYS A 55 -13.91 -8.84 10.89
C CYS A 55 -12.42 -8.58 10.70
N VAL A 56 -11.94 -8.84 9.48
CA VAL A 56 -10.59 -8.49 9.02
C VAL A 56 -10.56 -7.03 8.60
N VAL A 57 -9.57 -6.31 9.08
CA VAL A 57 -9.33 -4.90 8.76
C VAL A 57 -7.85 -4.62 8.52
N TRP A 58 -7.59 -3.49 7.89
CA TRP A 58 -6.26 -2.92 7.69
C TRP A 58 -6.19 -1.52 8.31
N ASP A 59 -5.00 -1.10 8.73
CA ASP A 59 -4.75 0.27 9.14
C ASP A 59 -4.63 1.15 7.89
N LEU A 60 -5.42 2.23 7.82
CA LEU A 60 -5.40 3.16 6.70
C LEU A 60 -4.00 3.78 6.53
N THR A 61 -3.36 4.17 7.63
CA THR A 61 -2.07 4.86 7.59
C THR A 61 -0.99 3.93 7.03
N GLU A 62 -0.98 2.66 7.44
CA GLU A 62 -0.02 1.68 6.90
C GLU A 62 -0.26 1.43 5.41
N VAL A 63 -1.53 1.42 4.97
CA VAL A 63 -1.87 1.26 3.55
C VAL A 63 -1.44 2.48 2.73
N GLU A 64 -1.65 3.70 3.23
CA GLU A 64 -1.20 4.94 2.60
C GLU A 64 0.34 4.99 2.50
N GLU A 65 1.04 4.67 3.60
CA GLU A 65 2.50 4.58 3.63
C GLU A 65 3.02 3.54 2.62
N TRP A 66 2.34 2.40 2.50
CA TRP A 66 2.68 1.39 1.52
C TRP A 66 2.52 1.88 0.07
N ILE A 67 1.46 2.62 -0.24
CA ILE A 67 1.26 3.24 -1.56
C ILE A 67 2.40 4.22 -1.85
N ASP A 68 2.77 5.04 -0.88
CA ASP A 68 3.87 5.98 -1.00
C ASP A 68 5.23 5.29 -1.21
N GLN A 69 5.48 4.19 -0.51
CA GLN A 69 6.67 3.36 -0.73
C GLN A 69 6.68 2.77 -2.14
N ARG A 70 5.54 2.28 -2.63
CA ARG A 70 5.39 1.75 -4.01
C ARG A 70 5.60 2.85 -5.05
N ARG A 71 5.10 4.07 -4.81
CA ARG A 71 5.33 5.24 -5.67
C ARG A 71 6.82 5.54 -5.77
N ARG A 72 7.50 5.67 -4.62
CA ARG A 72 8.96 5.90 -4.58
C ARG A 72 9.76 4.78 -5.24
N ALA A 73 9.38 3.52 -5.03
CA ALA A 73 10.04 2.38 -5.66
C ALA A 73 9.84 2.35 -7.19
N SER A 74 8.67 2.81 -7.67
CA SER A 74 8.40 2.97 -9.11
C SER A 74 9.21 4.13 -9.71
N GLU A 75 9.31 5.26 -9.00
CA GLU A 75 10.14 6.41 -9.40
C GLU A 75 11.62 6.04 -9.45
N ALA A 76 12.10 5.31 -8.44
CA ALA A 76 13.45 4.77 -8.38
C ALA A 76 13.70 3.60 -9.37
N SER A 77 12.71 3.23 -10.19
CA SER A 77 12.77 2.12 -11.17
C SER A 77 13.15 0.76 -10.57
N LEU A 78 12.93 0.57 -9.26
CA LEU A 78 13.19 -0.69 -8.56
C LEU A 78 12.14 -1.75 -8.90
N ILE A 79 10.92 -1.31 -9.20
CA ILE A 79 9.85 -2.19 -9.68
C ILE A 79 10.06 -2.38 -11.19
N LYS A 80 10.52 -3.58 -11.58
CA LYS A 80 10.65 -3.96 -12.99
C LYS A 80 9.28 -3.90 -13.65
N ARG A 81 9.10 -2.93 -14.54
CA ARG A 81 7.92 -2.87 -15.41
C ARG A 81 7.99 -4.06 -16.36
N ALA A 82 6.82 -4.61 -16.70
CA ALA A 82 6.76 -5.61 -17.75
C ALA A 82 7.43 -5.04 -19.02
N PRO A 83 8.29 -5.81 -19.71
CA PRO A 83 8.91 -5.34 -20.93
C PRO A 83 7.83 -5.00 -21.95
N LEU A 84 8.11 -4.00 -22.78
CA LEU A 84 7.24 -3.67 -23.91
C LEU A 84 7.03 -4.95 -24.76
N PRO A 85 5.78 -5.27 -25.14
CA PRO A 85 5.53 -6.44 -25.97
C PRO A 85 6.28 -6.32 -27.29
N ASP A 86 7.19 -7.25 -27.58
CA ASP A 86 7.87 -7.29 -28.88
C ASP A 86 6.86 -7.61 -29.98
N VAL A 87 6.62 -6.63 -30.85
CA VAL A 87 5.69 -6.69 -31.97
C VAL A 87 6.03 -7.80 -32.96
N ARG A 88 7.30 -8.21 -33.05
CA ARG A 88 7.77 -9.30 -33.94
C ARG A 88 7.39 -10.68 -33.43
N GLN A 89 7.13 -10.82 -32.13
CA GLN A 89 6.69 -12.09 -31.51
C GLN A 89 5.18 -12.34 -31.68
N ARG A 90 4.45 -11.41 -32.34
CA ARG A 90 3.00 -11.54 -32.54
C ARG A 90 2.70 -12.63 -33.57
N LYS A 91 2.06 -13.71 -33.12
CA LYS A 91 1.57 -14.79 -33.99
C LYS A 91 0.48 -14.33 -34.97
N THR A 92 -0.46 -13.50 -34.51
CA THR A 92 -1.67 -13.15 -35.28
C THR A 92 -1.42 -12.09 -36.37
N ARG A 93 -0.50 -11.16 -36.14
CA ARG A 93 -0.20 -10.07 -37.09
C ARG A 93 1.32 -9.82 -37.14
N PRO A 94 2.07 -10.66 -37.88
CA PRO A 94 3.50 -10.49 -38.00
C PRO A 94 3.84 -9.21 -38.76
N VAL A 95 4.90 -8.54 -38.33
CA VAL A 95 5.44 -7.37 -39.03
C VAL A 95 6.16 -7.89 -40.28
N ARG A 96 5.73 -7.47 -41.48
CA ARG A 96 6.47 -7.76 -42.72
C ARG A 96 7.85 -7.10 -42.65
N GLN A 97 8.90 -7.86 -42.95
CA GLN A 97 10.25 -7.34 -43.17
C GLN A 97 10.32 -6.58 -44.49
#